data_AF-A0A1J1GRC8-F1
#
_entry.id   AF-A0A1J1GRC8-F1
#
_cell.length_a   1.000
_cell.length_b   1.000
_cell.length_c   1.000
_cell.angle_alpha   90.00
_cell.angle_beta   90.00
_cell.angle_gamma   90.00
#
_symmetry.space_group_name_H-M   'P 1'
#
loop_
_entity.id
_entity.type
_entity.pdbx_description
1 polymer ?
#
loop_
_entity_poly.entity_id
_entity_poly.type
_entity_poly.pdbx_seq_one_letter_code
_entity_poly.pdbx_strand_id
1 'polypeptide(L)'
;MDKLNGNNKDSRNNEENNNIENDKEKEFDEIVKNMSFDEKVKKILDLKLEGNNHYKNKSHEKAISKYNEGIKYLKKIENKNDKIKELEIALYLNLSLCYSNIEQYNEAYDNIMKVLNIDKNNAKGIFRLCQIEFNRCNFDIAKEKIQEFLKVYPENIDAKKLLKNIIIKKNEDNKKQKEAYSKIFEKASGLYDDREKEIIRKKREKYENDMKSRKEKNEELIDFDEWEALENEKRIKEEEEKQKQKEKEREKEREKEKKKKKKSDSLLSNTSNNSSHLDIDEEDQKIIDETKKMGYCYFKKDIKEDDKKFFEKNIPKKIENGINDDFNFYKNENKAISSWNAAGTTYEEKDMSKWAKSKIEECLKNIHFKNYEKLDSLNLNNQNEYNLSNLKYPDVLPIQYLSEINLNEINDLSVDAQIVVIRGTKRHIFEFSCNLHITIYVNITELHIHKVIVEIKELSSELEAGKTWKNFITIKKNDKLKISDGLFNHIYDLLIEKVETQIKHFTDEYNKI
;
A
#
# COMPACT_ATOMS: atom_id res chain seq x y z
N MET A 1 8.59 55.97 43.99
CA MET A 1 9.07 56.31 42.64
C MET A 1 10.08 55.24 42.27
N ASP A 2 9.75 54.34 41.35
CA ASP A 2 10.70 53.55 40.53
C ASP A 2 10.02 52.27 40.07
N LYS A 3 9.29 52.36 38.94
CA LYS A 3 8.87 51.24 38.06
C LYS A 3 8.08 51.77 36.85
N LEU A 4 8.66 52.68 36.06
CA LEU A 4 8.04 53.15 34.80
C LEU A 4 9.03 53.45 33.64
N ASN A 5 10.32 53.07 33.72
CA ASN A 5 11.34 53.44 32.71
C ASN A 5 11.88 52.29 31.83
N GLY A 6 11.21 51.13 31.77
CA GLY A 6 11.69 49.98 31.00
C GLY A 6 11.34 49.98 29.50
N ASN A 7 10.19 50.56 29.09
CA ASN A 7 9.63 50.32 27.76
C ASN A 7 9.99 51.36 26.68
N ASN A 8 10.79 52.38 27.00
CA ASN A 8 11.06 53.51 26.08
C ASN A 8 12.47 53.51 25.45
N LYS A 9 13.34 52.57 25.83
CA LYS A 9 14.68 52.41 25.23
C LYS A 9 14.67 51.48 24.02
N ASP A 10 13.85 50.42 24.04
CA ASP A 10 13.77 49.44 22.95
C ASP A 10 13.05 49.98 21.72
N SER A 11 12.11 50.92 21.88
CA SER A 11 11.43 51.60 20.76
C SER A 11 12.35 52.57 20.02
N ARG A 12 13.13 53.39 20.75
CA ARG A 12 14.07 54.35 20.14
C ARG A 12 15.25 53.67 19.44
N ASN A 13 15.77 52.60 20.01
CA ASN A 13 16.85 51.81 19.38
C ASN A 13 16.38 51.13 18.07
N ASN A 14 15.12 50.73 17.98
CA ASN A 14 14.55 50.18 16.74
C ASN A 14 14.29 51.28 15.69
N GLU A 15 13.85 52.47 16.09
CA GLU A 15 13.67 53.61 15.16
C GLU A 15 15.01 54.14 14.61
N GLU A 16 16.05 54.25 15.45
CA GLU A 16 17.39 54.66 15.01
C GLU A 16 18.05 53.63 14.09
N ASN A 17 17.94 52.33 14.38
CA ASN A 17 18.44 51.28 13.50
C ASN A 17 17.73 51.24 12.15
N ASN A 18 16.40 51.43 12.13
CA ASN A 18 15.62 51.51 10.90
C ASN A 18 16.00 52.73 10.04
N ASN A 19 16.27 53.88 10.66
CA ASN A 19 16.73 55.07 9.93
C ASN A 19 18.11 54.88 9.32
N ILE A 20 19.04 54.24 10.04
CA ILE A 20 20.40 53.94 9.53
C ILE A 20 20.37 52.94 8.37
N GLU A 21 19.52 51.91 8.44
CA GLU A 21 19.36 50.96 7.33
C GLU A 21 18.74 51.62 6.09
N ASN A 22 17.74 52.48 6.28
CA ASN A 22 17.12 53.23 5.19
C ASN A 22 18.09 54.18 4.49
N ASP A 23 18.98 54.85 5.24
CA ASP A 23 19.96 55.76 4.65
C ASP A 23 21.06 55.00 3.89
N LYS A 24 21.49 53.83 4.38
CA LYS A 24 22.41 52.93 3.66
C LYS A 24 21.78 52.37 2.38
N GLU A 25 20.48 52.09 2.38
CA GLU A 25 19.77 51.59 1.20
C GLU A 25 19.62 52.68 0.13
N LYS A 26 19.37 53.93 0.52
CA LYS A 26 19.36 55.09 -0.41
C LYS A 26 20.74 55.32 -1.03
N GLU A 27 21.81 55.29 -0.22
CA GLU A 27 23.18 55.45 -0.72
C GLU A 27 23.55 54.33 -1.70
N PHE A 28 23.21 53.08 -1.38
CA PHE A 28 23.38 51.94 -2.27
C PHE A 28 22.65 52.14 -3.60
N ASP A 29 21.39 52.59 -3.55
CA ASP A 29 20.57 52.81 -4.74
C ASP A 29 21.14 53.91 -5.65
N GLU A 30 21.68 54.99 -5.08
CA GLU A 30 22.32 56.06 -5.83
C GLU A 30 23.63 55.59 -6.49
N ILE A 31 24.46 54.84 -5.75
CA ILE A 31 25.69 54.24 -6.27
C ILE A 31 25.39 53.27 -7.42
N VAL A 32 24.41 52.39 -7.26
CA VAL A 32 24.04 51.42 -8.30
C VAL A 32 23.40 52.10 -9.51
N LYS A 33 22.64 53.18 -9.33
CA LYS A 33 22.08 53.95 -10.44
C LYS A 33 23.14 54.52 -11.37
N ASN A 34 24.29 54.93 -10.80
CA ASN A 34 25.41 55.50 -11.54
C ASN A 34 26.34 54.46 -12.18
N MET A 35 26.20 53.17 -11.86
CA MET A 35 26.98 52.10 -12.50
C MET A 35 26.44 51.74 -13.88
N SER A 36 27.34 51.48 -14.82
CA SER A 36 27.00 50.87 -16.11
C SER A 36 26.48 49.43 -15.95
N PHE A 37 25.82 48.92 -16.98
CA PHE A 37 25.34 47.54 -17.01
C PHE A 37 26.48 46.53 -16.80
N ASP A 38 27.61 46.72 -17.49
CA ASP A 38 28.75 45.81 -17.41
C ASP A 38 29.43 45.83 -16.03
N GLU A 39 29.50 46.99 -15.38
CA GLU A 39 30.01 47.11 -14.00
C GLU A 39 29.12 46.39 -12.99
N LYS A 40 27.78 46.51 -13.13
CA LYS A 40 26.83 45.76 -12.29
C LYS A 40 27.01 44.26 -12.46
N VAL A 41 27.08 43.78 -13.71
CA VAL A 41 27.27 42.36 -14.02
C VAL A 41 28.59 41.84 -13.46
N LYS A 42 29.68 42.59 -13.64
CA LYS A 42 30.99 42.24 -13.07
C LYS A 42 30.91 42.14 -11.54
N LYS A 43 30.30 43.12 -10.87
CA LYS A 43 30.14 43.10 -9.42
C LYS A 43 29.35 41.89 -8.92
N ILE A 44 28.28 41.49 -9.62
CA ILE A 44 27.50 40.29 -9.31
C ILE A 44 28.35 39.03 -9.45
N LEU A 45 29.16 38.93 -10.50
CA LEU A 45 30.06 37.79 -10.72
C LEU A 45 31.13 37.68 -9.63
N ASP A 46 31.73 38.80 -9.25
CA ASP A 46 32.72 38.86 -8.17
C ASP A 46 32.09 38.41 -6.83
N LEU A 47 30.90 38.91 -6.51
CA LEU A 47 30.15 38.50 -5.30
C LEU A 47 29.76 37.02 -5.32
N LYS A 48 29.38 36.48 -6.49
CA LYS A 48 29.14 35.04 -6.66
C LYS A 48 30.41 34.22 -6.41
N LEU A 49 31.57 34.68 -6.88
CA LEU A 49 32.85 34.01 -6.66
C LEU A 49 33.27 34.06 -5.19
N GLU A 50 33.13 35.21 -4.53
CA GLU A 50 33.35 35.36 -3.08
C GLU A 50 32.43 34.43 -2.28
N GLY A 51 31.14 34.40 -2.62
CA GLY A 51 30.17 33.48 -2.01
C GLY A 51 30.55 32.02 -2.21
N ASN A 52 31.00 31.63 -3.41
CA ASN A 52 31.48 30.28 -3.69
C ASN A 52 32.71 29.92 -2.85
N ASN A 53 33.63 30.87 -2.65
CA ASN A 53 34.82 30.66 -1.81
C ASN A 53 34.43 30.47 -0.34
N HIS A 54 33.52 31.29 0.19
CA HIS A 54 32.98 31.10 1.54
C HIS A 54 32.24 29.77 1.69
N TYR A 55 31.47 29.37 0.67
CA TYR A 55 30.77 28.09 0.66
C TYR A 55 31.74 26.90 0.72
N LYS A 56 32.82 26.91 -0.08
CA LYS A 56 33.88 25.89 -0.04
C LYS A 56 34.55 25.81 1.34
N ASN A 57 34.70 26.95 2.00
CA ASN A 57 35.25 27.05 3.37
C ASN A 57 34.21 26.73 4.47
N LYS A 58 33.04 26.16 4.12
CA LYS A 58 31.93 25.83 5.03
C LYS A 58 31.40 27.02 5.85
N SER A 59 31.72 28.26 5.45
CA SER A 59 31.22 29.49 6.07
C SER A 59 29.89 29.88 5.44
N HIS A 60 28.82 29.14 5.74
CA HIS A 60 27.54 29.25 5.04
C HIS A 60 26.85 30.60 5.25
N GLU A 61 26.87 31.20 6.45
CA GLU A 61 26.24 32.52 6.65
C GLU A 61 26.94 33.63 5.86
N LYS A 62 28.28 33.59 5.78
CA LYS A 62 29.06 34.54 4.97
C LYS A 62 28.76 34.37 3.48
N ALA A 63 28.62 33.13 3.02
CA ALA A 63 28.23 32.84 1.65
C ALA A 63 26.83 33.40 1.33
N ILE A 64 25.86 33.22 2.24
CA ILE A 64 24.51 33.78 2.11
C ILE A 64 24.55 35.29 1.99
N SER A 65 25.32 35.97 2.85
CA SER A 65 25.48 37.42 2.81
C SER A 65 25.96 37.89 1.43
N LYS A 66 27.01 37.26 0.88
CA LYS A 66 27.58 37.60 -0.43
C LYS A 66 26.64 37.33 -1.60
N TYR A 67 25.92 36.21 -1.60
CA TYR A 67 24.93 35.94 -2.63
C TYR A 67 23.73 36.90 -2.57
N ASN A 68 23.26 37.23 -1.37
CA ASN A 68 22.19 38.23 -1.19
C ASN A 68 22.63 39.62 -1.66
N GLU A 69 23.87 40.01 -1.38
CA GLU A 69 24.46 41.25 -1.91
C GLU A 69 24.44 41.24 -3.44
N GLY A 70 24.88 40.13 -4.08
CA GLY A 70 24.82 39.96 -5.53
C GLY A 70 23.39 40.08 -6.09
N ILE A 71 22.40 39.52 -5.39
CA ILE A 71 20.98 39.63 -5.77
C ILE A 71 20.48 41.07 -5.65
N LYS A 72 20.96 41.88 -4.70
CA LYS A 72 20.61 43.32 -4.62
C LYS A 72 21.02 44.05 -5.89
N TYR A 73 22.26 43.86 -6.36
CA TYR A 73 22.71 44.42 -7.64
C TYR A 73 21.89 43.88 -8.82
N LEU A 74 21.61 42.57 -8.83
CA LEU A 74 20.87 41.92 -9.91
C LEU A 74 19.43 42.43 -10.04
N LYS A 75 18.77 42.78 -8.93
CA LYS A 75 17.42 43.39 -8.93
C LYS A 75 17.40 44.78 -9.56
N LYS A 76 18.52 45.48 -9.63
CA LYS A 76 18.67 46.81 -10.24
C LYS A 76 19.06 46.76 -11.72
N ILE A 77 19.12 45.56 -12.30
CA ILE A 77 19.28 45.36 -13.74
C ILE A 77 17.88 45.23 -14.37
N GLU A 78 17.51 46.23 -15.16
CA GLU A 78 16.31 46.20 -16.00
C GLU A 78 16.56 45.39 -17.28
N ASN A 79 15.51 44.81 -17.88
CA ASN A 79 15.57 44.04 -19.13
C ASN A 79 16.62 42.91 -19.13
N LYS A 80 16.48 41.97 -18.20
CA LYS A 80 17.36 40.80 -18.06
C LYS A 80 17.33 39.91 -19.31
N ASN A 81 18.45 39.85 -20.03
CA ASN A 81 18.68 38.85 -21.07
C ASN A 81 18.89 37.44 -20.47
N ASP A 82 19.00 36.43 -21.31
CA ASP A 82 19.08 35.04 -20.86
C ASP A 82 20.33 34.75 -20.01
N LYS A 83 21.47 35.41 -20.30
CA LYS A 83 22.68 35.28 -19.47
C LYS A 83 22.48 35.84 -18.06
N ILE A 84 21.74 36.94 -17.91
CA ILE A 84 21.40 37.49 -16.59
C ILE A 84 20.43 36.58 -15.85
N LYS A 85 19.46 35.97 -16.54
CA LYS A 85 18.56 34.97 -15.94
C LYS A 85 19.31 33.72 -15.49
N GLU A 86 20.26 33.22 -16.28
CA GLU A 86 21.14 32.10 -15.88
C GLU A 86 21.97 32.45 -14.63
N LEU A 87 22.48 33.68 -14.56
CA LEU A 87 23.21 34.17 -13.40
C LEU A 87 22.30 34.28 -12.16
N GLU A 88 21.08 34.77 -12.32
CA GLU A 88 20.05 34.83 -11.29
C GLU A 88 19.68 33.45 -10.75
N ILE A 89 19.42 32.50 -11.65
CA ILE A 89 19.17 31.09 -11.31
C ILE A 89 20.34 30.52 -10.51
N ALA A 90 21.58 30.77 -10.95
CA ALA A 90 22.77 30.26 -10.25
C ALA A 90 22.90 30.81 -8.82
N LEU A 91 22.58 32.09 -8.61
CA LEU A 91 22.61 32.71 -7.28
C LEU A 91 21.53 32.13 -6.37
N TYR A 92 20.29 32.01 -6.85
CA TYR A 92 19.20 31.44 -6.04
C TYR A 92 19.40 29.96 -5.74
N LEU A 93 19.94 29.19 -6.69
CA LEU A 93 20.39 27.82 -6.40
C LEU A 93 21.46 27.85 -5.29
N ASN A 94 22.53 28.63 -5.43
CA ASN A 94 23.59 28.65 -4.41
C ASN A 94 23.07 29.06 -3.03
N LEU A 95 22.16 30.04 -2.95
CA LEU A 95 21.48 30.41 -1.71
C LEU A 95 20.69 29.26 -1.11
N SER A 96 19.86 28.58 -1.91
CA SER A 96 19.04 27.49 -1.40
C SER A 96 19.86 26.38 -0.76
N LEU A 97 21.04 26.11 -1.33
CA LEU A 97 21.98 25.14 -0.80
C LEU A 97 22.59 25.61 0.52
N CYS A 98 22.99 26.88 0.62
CA CYS A 98 23.49 27.42 1.87
C CYS A 98 22.44 27.40 2.97
N TYR A 99 21.21 27.84 2.68
CA TYR A 99 20.09 27.79 3.62
C TYR A 99 19.76 26.36 4.05
N SER A 100 19.81 25.40 3.12
CA SER A 100 19.62 23.97 3.46
C SER A 100 20.71 23.45 4.42
N ASN A 101 21.97 23.89 4.25
CA ASN A 101 23.08 23.45 5.11
C ASN A 101 23.02 24.04 6.53
N ILE A 102 22.32 25.16 6.73
CA ILE A 102 22.06 25.75 8.05
C ILE A 102 20.65 25.42 8.56
N GLU A 103 20.00 24.41 7.96
CA GLU A 103 18.68 23.88 8.34
C GLU A 103 17.52 24.92 8.26
N GLN A 104 17.73 26.02 7.53
CA GLN A 104 16.72 27.02 7.22
C GLN A 104 15.93 26.63 5.96
N TYR A 105 15.10 25.59 6.10
CA TYR A 105 14.45 24.94 4.95
C TYR A 105 13.36 25.78 4.29
N ASN A 106 12.71 26.70 5.01
CA ASN A 106 11.68 27.58 4.42
C ASN A 106 12.33 28.63 3.50
N GLU A 107 13.43 29.23 3.94
CA GLU A 107 14.23 30.15 3.15
C GLU A 107 14.85 29.44 1.94
N ALA A 108 15.30 28.19 2.12
CA ALA A 108 15.75 27.36 1.00
C ALA A 108 14.63 27.13 -0.03
N TYR A 109 13.42 26.82 0.44
CA TYR A 109 12.24 26.62 -0.40
C TYR A 109 11.92 27.88 -1.22
N ASP A 110 11.84 29.05 -0.59
CA ASP A 110 11.52 30.31 -1.26
C ASP A 110 12.52 30.65 -2.38
N ASN A 111 13.81 30.37 -2.15
CA ASN A 111 14.85 30.57 -3.16
C ASN A 111 14.72 29.57 -4.32
N ILE A 112 14.37 28.30 -4.06
CA ILE A 112 14.10 27.34 -5.13
C ILE A 112 12.85 27.68 -5.92
N MET A 113 11.79 28.16 -5.27
CA MET A 113 10.59 28.60 -5.99
C MET A 113 10.89 29.77 -6.93
N LYS A 114 11.79 30.69 -6.56
CA LYS A 114 12.28 31.74 -7.47
C LYS A 114 13.02 31.16 -8.68
N VAL A 115 13.82 30.11 -8.50
CA VAL A 115 14.47 29.39 -9.62
C VAL A 115 13.43 28.81 -10.56
N LEU A 116 12.45 28.08 -10.02
CA LEU A 116 11.41 27.41 -10.82
C LEU A 116 10.43 28.40 -11.48
N ASN A 117 10.29 29.60 -10.93
CA ASN A 117 9.54 30.69 -11.57
C ASN A 117 10.25 31.23 -12.82
N ILE A 118 11.59 31.23 -12.84
CA ILE A 118 12.39 31.67 -13.99
C ILE A 118 12.55 30.52 -15.00
N ASP A 119 12.89 29.32 -14.53
CA ASP A 119 13.07 28.10 -15.32
C ASP A 119 12.34 26.93 -14.66
N LYS A 120 11.11 26.67 -15.12
CA LYS A 120 10.23 25.61 -14.60
C LYS A 120 10.80 24.20 -14.75
N ASN A 121 11.70 24.00 -15.72
CA ASN A 121 12.26 22.70 -16.06
C ASN A 121 13.70 22.54 -15.52
N ASN A 122 14.12 23.42 -14.61
CA ASN A 122 15.46 23.37 -14.07
C ASN A 122 15.70 22.08 -13.26
N ALA A 123 16.42 21.12 -13.84
CA ALA A 123 16.66 19.81 -13.20
C ALA A 123 17.25 19.94 -11.78
N LYS A 124 18.20 20.87 -11.59
CA LYS A 124 18.83 21.12 -10.28
C LYS A 124 17.84 21.72 -9.29
N GLY A 125 17.01 22.66 -9.74
CA GLY A 125 15.95 23.28 -8.93
C GLY A 125 14.91 22.26 -8.46
N ILE A 126 14.38 21.45 -9.37
CA ILE A 126 13.38 20.42 -9.05
C ILE A 126 13.97 19.37 -8.09
N PHE A 127 15.19 18.90 -8.34
CA PHE A 127 15.82 17.93 -7.46
C PHE A 127 16.04 18.48 -6.05
N ARG A 128 16.49 19.75 -5.93
CA ARG A 128 16.66 20.41 -4.63
C ARG A 128 15.33 20.66 -3.93
N LEU A 129 14.26 20.99 -4.66
CA LEU A 129 12.92 21.09 -4.09
C LEU A 129 12.54 19.79 -3.37
N CYS A 130 12.80 18.64 -4.00
CA CYS A 130 12.53 17.34 -3.40
C CYS A 130 13.33 17.12 -2.11
N GLN A 131 14.60 17.53 -2.08
CA GLN A 131 15.46 17.46 -0.88
C GLN A 131 14.93 18.35 0.24
N ILE A 132 14.52 19.58 -0.09
CA ILE A 132 13.98 20.54 0.87
C ILE A 132 12.66 20.03 1.46
N GLU A 133 11.72 19.56 0.62
CA GLU A 133 10.45 19.00 1.11
C GLU A 133 10.65 17.76 2.00
N PHE A 134 11.64 16.92 1.66
CA PHE A 134 12.03 15.80 2.51
C PHE A 134 12.53 16.27 3.89
N ASN A 135 13.40 17.29 3.92
CA ASN A 135 13.94 17.83 5.18
C ASN A 135 12.90 18.60 6.00
N ARG A 136 11.85 19.15 5.36
CA ARG A 136 10.68 19.75 6.02
C ARG A 136 9.70 18.71 6.58
N CYS A 137 10.01 17.42 6.47
CA CYS A 137 9.14 16.30 6.83
C CYS A 137 7.83 16.22 6.03
N ASN A 138 7.73 16.92 4.89
CA ASN A 138 6.58 16.86 3.99
C ASN A 138 6.71 15.66 3.05
N PHE A 139 6.74 14.45 3.62
CA PHE A 139 7.13 13.24 2.89
C PHE A 139 6.20 12.90 1.72
N ASP A 140 4.92 13.23 1.80
CA ASP A 140 3.95 13.01 0.71
C ASP A 140 4.28 13.88 -0.51
N ILE A 141 4.50 15.18 -0.27
CA ILE A 141 4.86 16.15 -1.32
C ILE A 141 6.22 15.79 -1.90
N ALA A 142 7.21 15.47 -1.04
CA ALA A 142 8.54 15.07 -1.48
C ALA A 142 8.48 13.80 -2.36
N LYS A 143 7.64 12.82 -2.01
CA LYS A 143 7.45 11.58 -2.77
C LYS A 143 6.86 11.86 -4.15
N GLU A 144 5.80 12.65 -4.22
CA GLU A 144 5.17 13.02 -5.49
C GLU A 144 6.17 13.72 -6.41
N LYS A 145 6.86 14.75 -5.90
CA LYS A 145 7.81 15.56 -6.67
C LYS A 145 9.01 14.76 -7.16
N ILE A 146 9.59 13.88 -6.32
CA ILE A 146 10.73 13.06 -6.74
C ILE A 146 10.32 11.99 -7.76
N GLN A 147 9.08 11.48 -7.68
CA GLN A 147 8.53 10.58 -8.69
C GLN A 147 8.31 11.29 -10.02
N GLU A 148 7.80 12.53 -10.02
CA GLU A 148 7.72 13.38 -11.22
C GLU A 148 9.10 13.63 -11.82
N PHE A 149 10.08 13.96 -10.98
CA PHE A 149 11.47 14.17 -11.42
C PHE A 149 12.06 12.92 -12.08
N LEU A 150 11.85 11.73 -11.48
CA LEU A 150 12.34 10.45 -12.02
C LEU A 150 11.63 10.02 -13.31
N LYS A 151 10.43 10.53 -13.62
CA LYS A 151 9.80 10.31 -14.94
C LYS A 151 10.59 10.99 -16.06
N VAL A 152 11.23 12.13 -15.77
CA VAL A 152 12.02 12.90 -16.74
C VAL A 152 13.50 12.48 -16.71
N TYR A 153 14.04 12.18 -15.52
CA TYR A 153 15.44 11.83 -15.30
C TYR A 153 15.57 10.43 -14.68
N PRO A 154 15.20 9.36 -15.40
CA PRO A 154 15.17 7.99 -14.86
C PRO A 154 16.54 7.46 -14.44
N GLU A 155 17.63 7.95 -15.01
CA GLU A 155 19.01 7.51 -14.69
C GLU A 155 19.63 8.23 -13.49
N ASN A 156 18.91 9.17 -12.86
CA ASN A 156 19.45 9.92 -11.74
C ASN A 156 19.54 9.06 -10.46
N ILE A 157 20.76 8.61 -10.15
CA ILE A 157 21.06 7.76 -8.98
C ILE A 157 20.69 8.46 -7.66
N ASP A 158 20.97 9.76 -7.53
CA ASP A 158 20.70 10.51 -6.30
C ASP A 158 19.21 10.69 -6.05
N ALA A 159 18.41 10.85 -7.11
CA ALA A 159 16.95 10.87 -7.03
C ALA A 159 16.36 9.52 -6.63
N LYS A 160 16.89 8.41 -7.14
CA LYS A 160 16.49 7.06 -6.68
C LYS A 160 16.80 6.86 -5.19
N LYS A 161 17.99 7.28 -4.74
CA LYS A 161 18.38 7.24 -3.32
C LYS A 161 17.45 8.10 -2.45
N LEU A 162 17.15 9.32 -2.88
CA LEU A 162 16.26 10.22 -2.15
C LEU A 162 14.84 9.64 -2.03
N LEU A 163 14.28 9.07 -3.11
CA LEU A 163 12.97 8.41 -3.06
C LEU A 163 12.96 7.24 -2.05
N LYS A 164 14.01 6.43 -2.01
CA LYS A 164 14.14 5.35 -1.01
C LYS A 164 14.11 5.92 0.42
N ASN A 165 14.88 6.98 0.67
CA ASN A 165 14.92 7.64 2.00
C ASN A 165 13.57 8.26 2.39
N ILE A 166 12.86 8.89 1.45
CA ILE A 166 11.51 9.44 1.66
C ILE A 166 10.55 8.33 2.10
N ILE A 167 10.56 7.18 1.42
CA ILE A 167 9.67 6.05 1.75
C ILE A 167 9.96 5.51 3.16
N ILE A 168 11.25 5.32 3.49
CA ILE A 168 11.67 4.84 4.82
C ILE A 168 11.18 5.81 5.91
N LYS A 169 11.46 7.11 5.75
CA LYS A 169 11.07 8.13 6.75
C LYS A 169 9.56 8.29 6.87
N LYS A 170 8.83 8.21 5.77
CA LYS A 170 7.36 8.22 5.79
C LYS A 170 6.79 7.04 6.59
N ASN A 171 7.34 5.84 6.42
CA ASN A 171 6.88 4.66 7.16
C ASN A 171 7.23 4.76 8.64
N GLU A 172 8.41 5.28 8.99
CA GLU A 172 8.78 5.59 10.38
C GLU A 172 7.80 6.59 11.01
N ASP A 173 7.46 7.66 10.28
CA ASP A 173 6.52 8.68 10.76
C ASP A 173 5.11 8.10 10.95
N ASN A 174 4.60 7.34 9.98
CA ASN A 174 3.32 6.64 10.08
C ASN A 174 3.28 5.66 11.25
N LYS A 175 4.38 4.94 11.53
CA LYS A 175 4.49 4.05 12.69
C LYS A 175 4.41 4.84 13.99
N LYS A 176 5.16 5.93 14.11
CA LYS A 176 5.12 6.82 15.29
C LYS A 176 3.74 7.43 15.49
N GLN A 177 3.08 7.87 14.42
CA GLN A 177 1.72 8.39 14.48
C GLN A 177 0.74 7.31 14.96
N LYS A 178 0.78 6.09 14.39
CA LYS A 178 -0.06 4.97 14.86
C LYS A 178 0.16 4.66 16.33
N GLU A 179 1.41 4.57 16.78
CA GLU A 179 1.73 4.34 18.19
C GLU A 179 1.22 5.47 19.10
N ALA A 180 1.35 6.73 18.66
CA ALA A 180 0.82 7.88 19.39
C ALA A 180 -0.72 7.86 19.48
N TYR A 181 -1.41 7.53 18.37
CA TYR A 181 -2.87 7.40 18.35
C TYR A 181 -3.35 6.22 19.21
N SER A 182 -2.67 5.07 19.18
CA SER A 182 -3.00 3.93 20.04
C SER A 182 -2.88 4.30 21.52
N LYS A 183 -1.83 5.01 21.92
CA LYS A 183 -1.68 5.50 23.31
C LYS A 183 -2.78 6.47 23.73
N ILE A 184 -3.25 7.32 22.82
CA ILE A 184 -4.39 8.22 23.09
C ILE A 184 -5.66 7.39 23.29
N PHE A 185 -5.88 6.35 22.49
CA PHE A 185 -7.05 5.47 22.61
C PHE A 185 -7.02 4.64 23.90
N GLU A 186 -5.89 4.05 24.26
CA GLU A 186 -5.71 3.32 25.52
C GLU A 186 -5.98 4.22 26.74
N LYS A 187 -5.47 5.46 26.72
CA LYS A 187 -5.72 6.45 27.78
C LYS A 187 -7.16 6.93 27.81
N ALA A 188 -7.84 6.98 26.67
CA ALA A 188 -9.26 7.30 26.59
C ALA A 188 -10.17 6.14 27.01
N SER A 189 -9.76 4.87 26.80
CA SER A 189 -10.51 3.68 27.19
C SER A 189 -10.76 3.61 28.69
N GLY A 190 -9.81 4.07 29.52
CA GLY A 190 -10.02 4.21 30.96
C GLY A 190 -11.14 5.20 31.35
N LEU A 191 -11.57 6.08 30.43
CA LEU A 191 -12.70 7.00 30.62
C LEU A 191 -14.05 6.37 30.19
N TYR A 192 -14.03 5.35 29.34
CA TYR A 192 -15.24 4.67 28.85
C TYR A 192 -15.76 3.61 29.83
N ASP A 193 -14.86 2.93 30.56
CA ASP A 193 -15.24 1.94 31.58
C ASP A 193 -16.12 2.55 32.70
N ASP A 194 -15.82 3.79 33.10
CA ASP A 194 -16.61 4.51 34.11
C ASP A 194 -17.99 4.93 33.58
N ARG A 195 -18.07 5.26 32.28
CA ARG A 195 -19.33 5.64 31.63
C ARG A 195 -20.26 4.44 31.46
N GLU A 196 -19.72 3.29 31.10
CA GLU A 196 -20.51 2.06 30.90
C GLU A 196 -21.07 1.53 32.22
N LYS A 197 -20.27 1.54 33.29
CA LYS A 197 -20.73 1.24 34.66
C LYS A 197 -21.82 2.18 35.12
N GLU A 198 -21.69 3.49 34.86
CA GLU A 198 -22.71 4.48 35.21
C GLU A 198 -24.00 4.31 34.39
N ILE A 199 -23.91 3.91 33.11
CA ILE A 199 -25.07 3.59 32.27
C ILE A 199 -25.79 2.36 32.83
N ILE A 200 -25.07 1.30 33.20
CA ILE A 200 -25.64 0.09 33.80
C ILE A 200 -26.30 0.40 35.15
N ARG A 201 -25.66 1.23 35.99
CA ARG A 201 -26.23 1.69 37.27
C ARG A 201 -27.55 2.42 37.07
N LYS A 202 -27.59 3.38 36.14
CA LYS A 202 -28.82 4.13 35.81
C LYS A 202 -29.91 3.26 35.21
N LYS A 203 -29.57 2.27 34.38
CA LYS A 203 -30.54 1.29 33.84
C LYS A 203 -31.15 0.46 34.96
N ARG A 204 -30.34 -0.03 35.90
CA ARG A 204 -30.81 -0.80 37.07
C ARG A 204 -31.72 0.03 37.97
N GLU A 205 -31.35 1.27 38.26
CA GLU A 205 -32.16 2.19 39.06
C GLU A 205 -33.51 2.51 38.39
N LYS A 206 -33.55 2.66 37.06
CA LYS A 206 -34.79 2.82 36.30
C LYS A 206 -35.67 1.57 36.35
N TYR A 207 -35.07 0.39 36.18
CA TYR A 207 -35.78 -0.88 36.29
C TYR A 207 -36.42 -1.05 37.66
N GLU A 208 -35.66 -0.80 38.74
CA GLU A 208 -36.17 -0.90 40.12
C GLU A 208 -37.35 0.04 40.38
N ASN A 209 -37.29 1.28 39.85
CA ASN A 209 -38.40 2.23 39.95
C ASN A 209 -39.63 1.80 39.14
N ASP A 210 -39.46 1.24 37.94
CA ASP A 210 -40.56 0.71 37.12
C ASP A 210 -41.23 -0.50 37.80
N MET A 211 -40.44 -1.42 38.37
CA MET A 211 -40.94 -2.57 39.13
C MET A 211 -41.74 -2.12 40.36
N LYS A 212 -41.27 -1.08 41.06
CA LYS A 212 -42.00 -0.51 42.20
C LYS A 212 -43.34 0.09 41.77
N SER A 213 -43.39 0.82 40.65
CA SER A 213 -44.63 1.40 40.12
C SER A 213 -45.62 0.33 39.64
N ARG A 214 -45.14 -0.72 38.95
CA ARG A 214 -45.97 -1.86 38.52
C ARG A 214 -46.57 -2.60 39.70
N LYS A 215 -45.78 -2.80 40.77
CA LYS A 215 -46.25 -3.42 42.01
C LYS A 215 -47.32 -2.58 42.72
N GLU A 216 -47.21 -1.26 42.69
CA GLU A 216 -48.23 -0.34 43.23
C GLU A 216 -49.52 -0.34 42.40
N LYS A 217 -49.44 -0.63 41.09
CA LYS A 217 -50.57 -0.72 40.16
C LYS A 217 -51.17 -2.12 40.01
N ASN A 218 -50.66 -3.11 40.75
CA ASN A 218 -51.01 -4.54 40.60
C ASN A 218 -50.83 -5.08 39.16
N GLU A 219 -49.79 -4.63 38.46
CA GLU A 219 -49.40 -5.12 37.14
C GLU A 219 -48.36 -6.26 37.25
N GLU A 220 -48.25 -7.09 36.21
CA GLU A 220 -47.28 -8.19 36.17
C GLU A 220 -45.82 -7.68 36.20
N LEU A 221 -45.01 -8.34 37.02
CA LEU A 221 -43.58 -8.08 37.16
C LEU A 221 -42.85 -8.77 36.01
N ILE A 222 -41.98 -8.01 35.34
CA ILE A 222 -41.23 -8.43 34.16
C ILE A 222 -39.74 -8.47 34.53
N ASP A 223 -38.98 -9.42 34.00
CA ASP A 223 -37.54 -9.53 34.27
C ASP A 223 -36.72 -8.42 33.57
N PHE A 224 -35.49 -8.20 34.03
CA PHE A 224 -34.62 -7.10 33.58
C PHE A 224 -34.38 -7.11 32.06
N ASP A 225 -34.13 -8.29 31.49
CA ASP A 225 -33.85 -8.44 30.05
C ASP A 225 -35.08 -8.10 29.19
N GLU A 226 -36.27 -8.49 29.67
CA GLU A 226 -37.54 -8.23 28.99
C GLU A 226 -37.98 -6.78 29.16
N TRP A 227 -37.69 -6.15 30.32
CA TRP A 227 -37.84 -4.71 30.52
C TRP A 227 -36.91 -3.89 29.62
N GLU A 228 -35.65 -4.30 29.46
CA GLU A 228 -34.69 -3.62 28.59
C GLU A 228 -35.10 -3.69 27.12
N ALA A 229 -35.64 -4.83 26.67
CA ALA A 229 -36.19 -4.98 25.33
C ALA A 229 -37.37 -4.02 25.10
N LEU A 230 -38.31 -3.93 26.05
CA LEU A 230 -39.46 -3.03 25.99
C LEU A 230 -39.04 -1.55 25.98
N GLU A 231 -38.07 -1.18 26.81
CA GLU A 231 -37.56 0.20 26.89
C GLU A 231 -36.80 0.58 25.60
N ASN A 232 -36.04 -0.34 25.02
CA ASN A 232 -35.38 -0.11 23.74
C ASN A 232 -36.39 0.02 22.59
N GLU A 233 -37.45 -0.79 22.56
CA GLU A 233 -38.50 -0.67 21.56
C GLU A 233 -39.26 0.67 21.68
N LYS A 234 -39.54 1.13 22.91
CA LYS A 234 -40.10 2.46 23.16
C LYS A 234 -39.17 3.56 22.65
N ARG A 235 -37.87 3.47 22.94
CA ARG A 235 -36.87 4.44 22.46
C ARG A 235 -36.81 4.49 20.93
N ILE A 236 -36.83 3.35 20.25
CA ILE A 236 -36.84 3.28 18.78
C ILE A 236 -38.09 3.96 18.24
N LYS A 237 -39.26 3.69 18.81
CA LYS A 237 -40.53 4.35 18.43
C LYS A 237 -40.48 5.87 18.65
N GLU A 238 -39.96 6.32 19.79
CA GLU A 238 -39.79 7.76 20.07
C GLU A 238 -38.79 8.44 19.12
N GLU A 239 -37.69 7.76 18.78
CA GLU A 239 -36.68 8.26 17.84
C GLU A 239 -37.27 8.35 16.42
N GLU A 240 -38.04 7.34 15.99
CA GLU A 240 -38.78 7.36 14.73
C GLU A 240 -39.84 8.48 14.69
N GLU A 241 -40.56 8.72 15.78
CA GLU A 241 -41.52 9.82 15.88
C GLU A 241 -40.83 11.19 15.83
N LYS A 242 -39.73 11.37 16.57
CA LYS A 242 -38.90 12.58 16.51
C LYS A 242 -38.35 12.80 15.11
N GLN A 243 -37.97 11.74 14.40
CA GLN A 243 -37.47 11.81 13.04
C GLN A 243 -38.58 12.22 12.06
N LYS A 244 -39.77 11.61 12.17
CA LYS A 244 -40.97 12.02 11.41
C LYS A 244 -41.36 13.47 11.69
N GLN A 245 -41.22 13.94 12.93
CA GLN A 245 -41.52 15.32 13.30
C GLN A 245 -40.51 16.32 12.73
N LYS A 246 -39.21 16.01 12.83
CA LYS A 246 -38.14 16.79 12.16
C LYS A 246 -38.29 16.80 10.64
N GLU A 247 -38.78 15.72 10.06
CA GLU A 247 -39.05 15.64 8.62
C GLU A 247 -40.24 16.51 8.22
N LYS A 248 -41.34 16.47 8.98
CA LYS A 248 -42.48 17.40 8.80
C LYS A 248 -42.07 18.87 8.99
N GLU A 249 -41.17 19.18 9.91
CA GLU A 249 -40.64 20.53 10.09
C GLU A 249 -39.78 20.97 8.90
N ARG A 250 -38.88 20.11 8.42
CA ARG A 250 -38.09 20.35 7.22
C ARG A 250 -38.96 20.52 5.97
N GLU A 251 -40.06 19.77 5.87
CA GLU A 251 -41.02 19.88 4.77
C GLU A 251 -41.77 21.23 4.83
N LYS A 252 -42.19 21.68 6.02
CA LYS A 252 -42.75 23.02 6.23
C LYS A 252 -41.76 24.14 5.92
N GLU A 253 -40.47 23.95 6.24
CA GLU A 253 -39.42 24.91 5.86
C GLU A 253 -39.21 24.95 4.35
N ARG A 254 -39.15 23.79 3.69
CA ARG A 254 -39.09 23.69 2.21
C ARG A 254 -40.29 24.34 1.55
N GLU A 255 -41.50 24.20 2.10
CA GLU A 255 -42.69 24.91 1.59
C GLU A 255 -42.60 26.43 1.79
N LYS A 256 -42.08 26.89 2.94
CA LYS A 256 -41.83 28.32 3.19
C LYS A 256 -40.77 28.87 2.24
N GLU A 257 -39.73 28.13 1.94
CA GLU A 257 -38.71 28.47 0.93
C GLU A 257 -39.28 28.47 -0.49
N LYS A 258 -40.09 27.48 -0.86
CA LYS A 258 -40.80 27.46 -2.15
C LYS A 258 -41.75 28.66 -2.29
N LYS A 259 -42.41 29.09 -1.21
CA LYS A 259 -43.23 30.32 -1.21
C LYS A 259 -42.39 31.60 -1.28
N LYS A 260 -41.18 31.63 -0.70
CA LYS A 260 -40.22 32.74 -0.85
C LYS A 260 -39.65 32.81 -2.27
N LYS A 261 -39.29 31.66 -2.88
CA LYS A 261 -38.82 31.56 -4.27
C LYS A 261 -39.90 31.97 -5.29
N LYS A 262 -41.15 31.53 -5.09
CA LYS A 262 -42.28 32.02 -5.92
C LYS A 262 -42.53 33.52 -5.81
N LYS A 263 -42.05 34.18 -4.75
CA LYS A 263 -42.11 35.64 -4.60
C LYS A 263 -40.92 36.35 -5.27
N SER A 264 -39.75 35.71 -5.36
CA SER A 264 -38.58 36.24 -6.08
C SER A 264 -38.66 36.02 -7.59
N ASP A 265 -39.24 34.92 -8.05
CA ASP A 265 -39.24 34.52 -9.47
C ASP A 265 -40.30 35.25 -10.32
N SER A 266 -41.07 36.17 -9.72
CA SER A 266 -41.94 37.10 -10.45
C SER A 266 -41.23 38.38 -10.89
N LEU A 267 -39.95 38.56 -10.53
CA LEU A 267 -39.15 39.71 -10.90
C LEU A 267 -37.78 39.24 -11.40
N LEU A 268 -37.49 39.58 -12.65
CA LEU A 268 -36.17 39.61 -13.30
C LEU A 268 -35.86 38.42 -14.24
N SER A 269 -36.26 38.62 -15.50
CA SER A 269 -35.60 38.05 -16.68
C SER A 269 -34.30 38.80 -16.99
N ASN A 270 -33.30 38.02 -17.48
CA ASN A 270 -32.05 38.38 -18.17
C ASN A 270 -30.77 38.49 -17.30
N THR A 271 -29.93 37.45 -17.28
CA THR A 271 -28.83 37.25 -18.24
C THR A 271 -27.92 36.04 -17.87
N SER A 272 -27.51 35.32 -18.91
CA SER A 272 -26.28 34.54 -19.14
C SER A 272 -25.75 33.47 -18.16
N ASN A 273 -25.42 32.34 -18.82
CA ASN A 273 -24.34 31.39 -18.60
C ASN A 273 -24.59 30.09 -17.80
N ASN A 274 -24.68 29.04 -18.63
CA ASN A 274 -23.97 27.77 -18.60
C ASN A 274 -24.33 26.68 -17.58
N SER A 275 -24.69 25.55 -18.22
CA SER A 275 -24.32 24.17 -17.88
C SER A 275 -24.86 23.64 -16.58
N SER A 276 -25.76 22.67 -16.68
CA SER A 276 -25.39 21.26 -16.53
C SER A 276 -26.65 20.40 -16.58
N HIS A 277 -26.44 19.12 -16.90
CA HIS A 277 -27.04 18.00 -16.15
C HIS A 277 -28.45 18.24 -15.62
N LEU A 278 -29.44 17.60 -16.23
CA LEU A 278 -30.54 17.07 -15.45
C LEU A 278 -30.72 15.62 -15.91
N ASP A 279 -30.43 14.64 -15.06
CA ASP A 279 -31.09 14.40 -13.76
C ASP A 279 -32.55 14.11 -14.00
N ILE A 280 -32.91 12.85 -13.78
CA ILE A 280 -34.30 12.41 -13.72
C ILE A 280 -34.91 13.06 -12.48
N ASP A 281 -36.02 13.74 -12.70
CA ASP A 281 -36.70 14.65 -11.80
C ASP A 281 -37.35 13.88 -10.63
N GLU A 282 -37.52 14.55 -9.48
CA GLU A 282 -38.25 14.01 -8.32
C GLU A 282 -39.76 13.75 -8.63
N GLU A 283 -40.25 14.29 -9.75
CA GLU A 283 -41.60 14.06 -10.31
C GLU A 283 -41.68 12.73 -11.09
N ASP A 284 -40.60 12.33 -11.76
CA ASP A 284 -40.52 11.09 -12.55
C ASP A 284 -40.36 9.83 -11.68
N GLN A 285 -39.69 9.95 -10.53
CA GLN A 285 -39.63 8.84 -9.56
C GLN A 285 -41.01 8.56 -8.92
N LYS A 286 -41.84 9.60 -8.82
CA LYS A 286 -43.19 9.52 -8.25
C LYS A 286 -44.17 8.76 -9.15
N ILE A 287 -44.00 8.87 -10.47
CA ILE A 287 -44.74 8.09 -11.49
C ILE A 287 -44.40 6.59 -11.39
N ILE A 288 -43.15 6.24 -11.06
CA ILE A 288 -42.69 4.85 -10.90
C ILE A 288 -43.28 4.19 -9.63
N ASP A 289 -43.53 4.95 -8.57
CA ASP A 289 -44.09 4.41 -7.33
C ASP A 289 -45.63 4.39 -7.32
N GLU A 290 -46.29 5.29 -8.05
CA GLU A 290 -47.75 5.22 -8.31
C GLU A 290 -48.13 3.99 -9.15
N THR A 291 -47.29 3.61 -10.12
CA THR A 291 -47.50 2.41 -10.96
C THR A 291 -47.31 1.09 -10.18
N LYS A 292 -46.45 1.06 -9.16
CA LYS A 292 -46.36 -0.06 -8.21
C LYS A 292 -47.55 -0.12 -7.24
N LYS A 293 -48.06 1.03 -6.82
CA LYS A 293 -49.24 1.16 -5.95
C LYS A 293 -50.55 0.76 -6.63
N MET A 294 -50.62 0.87 -7.97
CA MET A 294 -51.74 0.41 -8.82
C MET A 294 -51.72 -1.10 -9.15
N GLY A 295 -50.82 -1.88 -8.55
CA GLY A 295 -50.92 -3.35 -8.56
C GLY A 295 -50.56 -4.04 -9.88
N TYR A 296 -49.84 -3.37 -10.79
CA TYR A 296 -49.29 -4.01 -12.00
C TYR A 296 -47.80 -4.31 -11.81
N CYS A 297 -47.50 -5.44 -11.16
CA CYS A 297 -46.35 -6.34 -11.42
C CYS A 297 -46.17 -7.35 -10.28
N TYR A 298 -47.13 -8.27 -10.15
CA TYR A 298 -46.98 -9.50 -9.38
C TYR A 298 -46.67 -10.66 -10.32
N PHE A 299 -45.37 -10.95 -10.51
CA PHE A 299 -44.92 -12.29 -10.92
C PHE A 299 -44.38 -13.04 -9.70
N LYS A 300 -45.28 -13.50 -8.83
CA LYS A 300 -45.18 -14.79 -8.16
C LYS A 300 -46.60 -15.34 -8.06
N LYS A 301 -46.96 -16.18 -9.04
CA LYS A 301 -48.20 -16.93 -9.06
C LYS A 301 -47.94 -18.24 -8.33
N ASP A 302 -48.74 -18.53 -7.31
CA ASP A 302 -48.73 -19.80 -6.61
C ASP A 302 -48.94 -20.95 -7.62
N ILE A 303 -48.01 -21.90 -7.58
CA ILE A 303 -47.98 -23.09 -8.41
C ILE A 303 -49.17 -23.97 -8.02
N LYS A 304 -50.07 -24.23 -8.98
CA LYS A 304 -51.19 -25.15 -8.78
C LYS A 304 -50.70 -26.60 -8.75
N GLU A 305 -51.37 -27.46 -7.99
CA GLU A 305 -51.01 -28.88 -7.82
C GLU A 305 -51.00 -29.71 -9.12
N ASP A 306 -51.61 -29.21 -10.19
CA ASP A 306 -51.56 -29.84 -11.52
C ASP A 306 -50.29 -29.49 -12.32
N ASP A 307 -49.61 -28.39 -12.01
CA ASP A 307 -48.29 -28.07 -12.59
C ASP A 307 -47.19 -28.92 -11.94
N LYS A 308 -47.39 -29.39 -10.70
CA LYS A 308 -46.52 -30.39 -10.05
C LYS A 308 -46.54 -31.75 -10.77
N LYS A 309 -47.69 -32.16 -11.32
CA LYS A 309 -47.83 -33.42 -12.09
C LYS A 309 -47.23 -33.35 -13.50
N PHE A 310 -46.99 -32.15 -14.04
CA PHE A 310 -46.33 -31.96 -15.33
C PHE A 310 -44.79 -31.96 -15.21
N PHE A 311 -44.25 -31.52 -14.07
CA PHE A 311 -42.81 -31.60 -13.76
C PHE A 311 -42.35 -33.00 -13.31
N GLU A 312 -43.26 -33.88 -12.86
CA GLU A 312 -42.94 -35.28 -12.56
C GLU A 312 -42.77 -36.17 -13.80
N LYS A 313 -43.21 -35.71 -14.98
CA LYS A 313 -43.14 -36.48 -16.24
C LYS A 313 -41.86 -36.27 -17.06
N ASN A 314 -40.98 -35.36 -16.64
CA ASN A 314 -39.66 -35.11 -17.24
C ASN A 314 -38.53 -35.16 -16.19
N ILE A 315 -38.60 -36.16 -15.31
CA ILE A 315 -37.50 -36.52 -14.40
C ILE A 315 -36.65 -37.60 -15.10
N PRO A 316 -35.33 -37.40 -15.31
CA PRO A 316 -34.47 -38.42 -15.92
C PRO A 316 -34.46 -39.69 -15.04
N LYS A 317 -34.89 -40.81 -15.61
CA LYS A 317 -34.92 -42.11 -14.94
C LYS A 317 -33.60 -42.86 -15.15
N LYS A 318 -33.10 -43.46 -14.05
CA LYS A 318 -32.00 -44.42 -14.04
C LYS A 318 -32.40 -45.67 -14.85
N ILE A 319 -31.52 -46.14 -15.72
CA ILE A 319 -31.70 -47.36 -16.51
C ILE A 319 -31.23 -48.54 -15.64
N GLU A 320 -32.12 -49.52 -15.43
CA GLU A 320 -31.76 -50.85 -14.94
C GLU A 320 -31.91 -51.88 -16.07
N ASN A 321 -30.74 -52.44 -16.42
CA ASN A 321 -30.41 -53.83 -16.73
C ASN A 321 -30.77 -54.47 -18.09
N GLY A 322 -29.70 -54.82 -18.84
CA GLY A 322 -29.38 -56.23 -19.07
C GLY A 322 -29.14 -56.66 -20.52
N ILE A 323 -27.87 -56.71 -20.93
CA ILE A 323 -27.29 -57.93 -21.54
C ILE A 323 -25.90 -58.13 -20.93
N ASN A 324 -25.69 -59.37 -20.51
CA ASN A 324 -24.55 -59.94 -19.80
C ASN A 324 -23.21 -59.73 -20.52
N ASP A 325 -22.13 -59.62 -19.74
CA ASP A 325 -21.11 -60.66 -19.78
C ASP A 325 -20.47 -60.81 -18.38
N ASP A 326 -20.36 -62.07 -17.99
CA ASP A 326 -20.01 -62.59 -16.68
C ASP A 326 -18.58 -62.23 -16.23
N PHE A 327 -18.38 -61.94 -14.93
CA PHE A 327 -17.67 -62.83 -13.98
C PHE A 327 -17.27 -62.09 -12.67
N ASN A 328 -17.91 -62.57 -11.60
CA ASN A 328 -17.54 -62.65 -10.17
C ASN A 328 -16.35 -61.88 -9.57
N PHE A 329 -16.70 -61.13 -8.50
CA PHE A 329 -16.20 -61.27 -7.11
C PHE A 329 -14.75 -61.75 -6.90
N TYR A 330 -13.94 -60.97 -6.21
CA TYR A 330 -13.54 -61.24 -4.81
C TYR A 330 -12.87 -60.01 -4.18
N LYS A 331 -13.34 -59.65 -2.97
CA LYS A 331 -12.52 -59.00 -1.94
C LYS A 331 -11.27 -59.85 -1.73
N ASN A 332 -10.11 -59.21 -1.70
CA ASN A 332 -8.94 -59.75 -1.00
C ASN A 332 -8.17 -58.60 -0.34
N GLU A 333 -8.37 -58.46 0.97
CA GLU A 333 -7.24 -58.25 1.87
C GLU A 333 -6.23 -59.38 1.63
N ASN A 334 -4.94 -59.07 1.80
CA ASN A 334 -3.77 -59.86 1.41
C ASN A 334 -3.42 -59.73 -0.07
N LYS A 335 -2.49 -58.81 -0.37
CA LYS A 335 -1.58 -58.99 -1.50
C LYS A 335 -0.73 -60.23 -1.19
N ALA A 336 -1.27 -61.38 -1.54
CA ALA A 336 -0.50 -62.56 -1.82
C ALA A 336 0.52 -62.19 -2.90
N ILE A 337 1.79 -62.35 -2.54
CA ILE A 337 2.90 -62.62 -3.45
C ILE A 337 2.40 -63.61 -4.51
N SER A 338 2.27 -63.14 -5.75
CA SER A 338 1.79 -63.97 -6.85
C SER A 338 2.80 -65.07 -7.12
N SER A 339 2.27 -66.29 -7.24
CA SER A 339 2.97 -67.55 -7.55
C SER A 339 3.66 -67.59 -8.92
N TRP A 340 3.83 -66.44 -9.57
CA TRP A 340 4.71 -66.24 -10.73
C TRP A 340 6.18 -66.03 -10.34
N ASN A 341 6.46 -65.70 -9.08
CA ASN A 341 7.84 -65.59 -8.57
C ASN A 341 8.46 -66.95 -8.17
N ALA A 342 7.70 -68.05 -8.33
CA ALA A 342 8.15 -69.41 -8.01
C ALA A 342 8.89 -70.10 -9.18
N ALA A 343 8.86 -69.52 -10.39
CA ALA A 343 9.54 -70.05 -11.56
C ALA A 343 10.70 -69.12 -11.96
N GLY A 344 11.78 -69.20 -11.18
CA GLY A 344 13.07 -68.50 -11.33
C GLY A 344 13.39 -67.92 -12.72
N THR A 345 12.96 -66.68 -12.94
CA THR A 345 13.57 -65.76 -13.89
C THR A 345 14.04 -64.54 -13.11
N THR A 346 15.35 -64.31 -13.16
CA THR A 346 16.16 -63.30 -12.47
C THR A 346 15.64 -61.86 -12.60
N TYR A 347 14.64 -61.51 -11.79
CA TYR A 347 14.27 -60.13 -11.47
C TYR A 347 14.47 -59.93 -9.97
N GLU A 348 15.65 -59.47 -9.57
CA GLU A 348 15.89 -59.01 -8.21
C GLU A 348 15.24 -57.62 -8.07
N GLU A 349 14.00 -57.60 -7.59
CA GLU A 349 13.31 -56.38 -7.19
C GLU A 349 13.68 -56.06 -5.74
N LYS A 350 14.29 -54.90 -5.52
CA LYS A 350 14.65 -54.41 -4.19
C LYS A 350 13.83 -53.16 -3.85
N ASP A 351 12.95 -53.28 -2.86
CA ASP A 351 12.21 -52.15 -2.30
C ASP A 351 13.15 -51.22 -1.54
N MET A 352 13.12 -49.95 -1.90
CA MET A 352 13.93 -48.86 -1.35
C MET A 352 13.07 -47.72 -0.79
N SER A 353 11.76 -47.90 -0.69
CA SER A 353 10.79 -46.83 -0.34
C SER A 353 11.10 -46.17 1.00
N LYS A 354 11.51 -46.96 2.02
CA LYS A 354 11.90 -46.42 3.34
C LYS A 354 13.14 -45.53 3.28
N TRP A 355 14.16 -45.96 2.53
CA TRP A 355 15.38 -45.17 2.35
C TRP A 355 15.06 -43.90 1.56
N ALA A 356 14.29 -44.04 0.49
CA ALA A 356 13.90 -42.93 -0.37
C ALA A 356 13.13 -41.87 0.40
N LYS A 357 12.18 -42.29 1.25
CA LYS A 357 11.40 -41.39 2.12
C LYS A 357 12.27 -40.57 3.06
N SER A 358 13.19 -41.20 3.78
CA SER A 358 14.09 -40.48 4.69
C SER A 358 15.01 -39.52 3.94
N LYS A 359 15.55 -39.94 2.78
CA LYS A 359 16.50 -39.15 2.01
C LYS A 359 15.84 -37.95 1.32
N ILE A 360 14.66 -38.13 0.73
CA ILE A 360 13.94 -37.02 0.10
C ILE A 360 13.50 -35.98 1.15
N GLU A 361 13.09 -36.43 2.33
CA GLU A 361 12.74 -35.54 3.44
C GLU A 361 13.97 -34.71 3.90
N GLU A 362 15.15 -35.33 3.99
CA GLU A 362 16.40 -34.64 4.26
C GLU A 362 16.74 -33.59 3.17
N CYS A 363 16.64 -33.97 1.89
CA CYS A 363 16.93 -33.08 0.77
C CYS A 363 15.97 -31.88 0.74
N LEU A 364 14.68 -32.11 0.97
CA LEU A 364 13.66 -31.05 1.00
C LEU A 364 13.81 -30.13 2.22
N LYS A 365 14.23 -30.64 3.38
CA LYS A 365 14.55 -29.79 4.56
C LYS A 365 15.74 -28.87 4.33
N ASN A 366 16.67 -29.25 3.45
CA ASN A 366 17.83 -28.42 3.08
C ASN A 366 17.49 -27.29 2.10
N ILE A 367 16.22 -27.10 1.74
CA ILE A 367 15.77 -25.93 0.96
C ILE A 367 15.91 -24.68 1.84
N HIS A 368 17.05 -24.02 1.71
CA HIS A 368 17.34 -22.76 2.35
C HIS A 368 17.78 -21.73 1.33
N PHE A 369 17.37 -20.50 1.56
CA PHE A 369 17.92 -19.32 0.89
C PHE A 369 18.65 -18.50 1.93
N LYS A 370 19.99 -18.45 1.84
CA LYS A 370 20.80 -17.49 2.58
C LYS A 370 21.35 -16.51 1.57
N ASN A 371 20.92 -15.25 1.68
CA ASN A 371 21.63 -14.18 1.01
C ASN A 371 23.00 -14.03 1.73
N TYR A 372 24.05 -14.65 1.18
CA TYR A 372 25.43 -14.50 1.67
C TYR A 372 26.00 -13.15 1.24
N GLU A 373 25.32 -12.06 1.58
CA GLU A 373 25.94 -10.74 1.65
C GLU A 373 25.55 -10.09 2.95
N LYS A 374 26.23 -10.55 4.00
CA LYS A 374 26.51 -9.74 5.18
C LYS A 374 27.56 -8.69 4.78
N LEU A 375 27.24 -7.84 3.82
CA LEU A 375 27.96 -6.62 3.48
C LEU A 375 26.90 -5.59 3.12
N ASP A 376 26.75 -4.58 3.98
CA ASP A 376 26.30 -3.28 3.51
C ASP A 376 27.15 -2.93 2.28
N SER A 377 26.48 -2.57 1.17
CA SER A 377 27.01 -2.24 -0.17
C SER A 377 27.12 -3.38 -1.19
N LEU A 378 26.06 -3.52 -2.01
CA LEU A 378 26.16 -4.07 -3.35
C LEU A 378 26.98 -3.10 -4.23
N ASN A 379 28.07 -3.59 -4.81
CA ASN A 379 28.93 -2.87 -5.74
C ASN A 379 28.24 -2.76 -7.12
N LEU A 380 27.85 -1.54 -7.50
CA LEU A 380 27.06 -1.20 -8.70
C LEU A 380 27.87 -1.17 -10.01
N ASN A 381 29.12 -1.63 -10.04
CA ASN A 381 30.01 -1.46 -11.19
C ASN A 381 29.95 -2.56 -12.27
N ASN A 382 29.19 -3.64 -12.10
CA ASN A 382 28.94 -4.59 -13.20
C ASN A 382 27.58 -4.32 -13.84
N GLN A 383 27.52 -3.27 -14.66
CA GLN A 383 26.33 -2.86 -15.44
C GLN A 383 26.20 -3.53 -16.82
N ASN A 384 27.01 -4.54 -17.16
CA ASN A 384 27.12 -4.99 -18.55
C ASN A 384 26.37 -6.26 -18.94
N GLU A 385 25.41 -6.75 -18.15
CA GLU A 385 24.64 -7.93 -18.59
C GLU A 385 23.16 -7.68 -18.86
N TYR A 386 22.54 -6.64 -18.27
CA TYR A 386 21.14 -6.33 -18.53
C TYR A 386 20.90 -4.82 -18.50
N ASN A 387 20.60 -4.24 -19.67
CA ASN A 387 20.22 -2.83 -19.86
C ASN A 387 18.98 -2.48 -18.98
N LEU A 388 19.18 -1.93 -17.78
CA LEU A 388 18.12 -1.66 -16.78
C LEU A 388 17.56 -0.22 -16.81
N SER A 389 17.93 0.60 -17.79
CA SER A 389 17.62 2.04 -17.84
C SER A 389 16.20 2.41 -18.29
N ASN A 390 15.34 1.43 -18.62
CA ASN A 390 14.00 1.68 -19.21
C ASN A 390 12.82 1.04 -18.46
N LEU A 391 13.01 0.60 -17.21
CA LEU A 391 12.07 -0.31 -16.55
C LEU A 391 11.33 0.41 -15.38
N LYS A 392 9.99 0.44 -15.44
CA LYS A 392 9.10 1.14 -14.47
C LYS A 392 8.79 0.20 -13.31
N TYR A 393 8.42 0.73 -12.15
CA TYR A 393 8.15 -0.12 -10.99
C TYR A 393 7.01 -1.14 -11.27
N PRO A 394 7.19 -2.44 -10.94
CA PRO A 394 8.30 -3.03 -10.20
C PRO A 394 9.18 -3.93 -11.08
N ASP A 395 9.89 -3.37 -12.04
CA ASP A 395 10.76 -4.11 -12.96
C ASP A 395 12.18 -4.40 -12.41
N VAL A 396 12.41 -4.27 -11.09
CA VAL A 396 13.63 -4.77 -10.44
C VAL A 396 13.38 -6.23 -10.06
N LEU A 397 14.34 -7.13 -10.36
CA LEU A 397 14.24 -8.56 -10.06
C LEU A 397 13.78 -8.77 -8.59
N PRO A 398 12.57 -9.35 -8.37
CA PRO A 398 11.99 -9.56 -7.04
C PRO A 398 12.90 -10.29 -6.05
N ILE A 399 13.81 -11.11 -6.59
CA ILE A 399 14.83 -11.87 -5.87
C ILE A 399 15.75 -10.95 -5.05
N GLN A 400 16.01 -9.71 -5.48
CA GLN A 400 16.85 -8.76 -4.73
C GLN A 400 16.23 -8.32 -3.40
N TYR A 401 14.92 -8.45 -3.25
CA TYR A 401 14.18 -8.13 -2.04
C TYR A 401 13.84 -9.36 -1.21
N LEU A 402 14.17 -10.57 -1.70
CA LEU A 402 13.96 -11.81 -0.97
C LEU A 402 14.98 -11.90 0.18
N SER A 403 14.48 -11.85 1.41
CA SER A 403 15.33 -11.92 2.61
C SER A 403 15.60 -13.36 3.00
N GLU A 404 14.55 -14.18 3.07
CA GLU A 404 14.62 -15.53 3.60
C GLU A 404 13.48 -16.40 3.03
N ILE A 405 13.76 -17.69 2.87
CA ILE A 405 12.77 -18.72 2.58
C ILE A 405 12.90 -19.78 3.67
N ASN A 406 11.80 -20.00 4.39
CA ASN A 406 11.73 -21.02 5.43
C ASN A 406 10.69 -22.08 5.08
N LEU A 407 11.12 -23.34 5.04
CA LEU A 407 10.23 -24.48 5.03
C LEU A 407 9.71 -24.70 6.45
N ASN A 408 8.40 -24.59 6.63
CA ASN A 408 7.77 -24.82 7.92
C ASN A 408 7.50 -26.31 8.12
N GLU A 409 6.80 -26.93 7.17
CA GLU A 409 6.27 -28.29 7.29
C GLU A 409 6.21 -28.99 5.92
N ILE A 410 6.34 -30.32 5.94
CA ILE A 410 6.15 -31.21 4.79
C ILE A 410 4.93 -32.09 5.10
N ASN A 411 3.86 -31.92 4.32
CA ASN A 411 2.61 -32.66 4.46
C ASN A 411 2.44 -33.65 3.30
N ASP A 412 1.63 -34.69 3.53
CA ASP A 412 1.21 -35.68 2.53
C ASP A 412 2.36 -36.35 1.75
N LEU A 413 3.50 -36.60 2.41
CA LEU A 413 4.67 -37.24 1.80
C LEU A 413 4.41 -38.75 1.55
N SER A 414 4.12 -39.09 0.29
CA SER A 414 4.04 -40.46 -0.23
C SER A 414 5.24 -40.73 -1.11
N VAL A 415 5.94 -41.85 -0.90
CA VAL A 415 7.17 -42.21 -1.64
C VAL A 415 7.18 -43.72 -1.87
N ASP A 416 7.24 -44.11 -3.13
CA ASP A 416 7.44 -45.49 -3.57
C ASP A 416 8.73 -45.56 -4.39
N ALA A 417 9.66 -46.46 -4.04
CA ALA A 417 10.94 -46.57 -4.73
C ALA A 417 11.41 -48.02 -4.80
N GLN A 418 11.86 -48.45 -5.98
CA GLN A 418 12.32 -49.81 -6.24
C GLN A 418 13.46 -49.86 -7.25
N ILE A 419 14.38 -50.80 -7.02
CA ILE A 419 15.47 -51.10 -7.94
C ILE A 419 15.14 -52.43 -8.60
N VAL A 420 15.10 -52.45 -9.94
CA VAL A 420 14.73 -53.64 -10.74
C VAL A 420 15.80 -53.90 -11.78
N VAL A 421 16.27 -55.15 -11.90
CA VAL A 421 17.19 -55.57 -12.96
C VAL A 421 16.39 -56.13 -14.13
N ILE A 422 16.29 -55.38 -15.23
CA ILE A 422 15.58 -55.78 -16.44
C ILE A 422 16.60 -56.11 -17.53
N ARG A 423 16.65 -57.36 -17.98
CA ARG A 423 17.56 -57.81 -19.06
C ARG A 423 19.04 -57.45 -18.81
N GLY A 424 19.49 -57.59 -17.56
CA GLY A 424 20.87 -57.29 -17.14
C GLY A 424 21.18 -55.80 -16.93
N THR A 425 20.20 -54.90 -17.14
CA THR A 425 20.34 -53.47 -16.85
C THR A 425 19.60 -53.13 -15.56
N LYS A 426 20.30 -52.52 -14.60
CA LYS A 426 19.71 -52.03 -13.35
C LYS A 426 18.91 -50.75 -13.63
N ARG A 427 17.63 -50.74 -13.25
CA ARG A 427 16.75 -49.57 -13.33
C ARG A 427 16.36 -49.13 -11.93
N HIS A 428 16.35 -47.81 -11.74
CA HIS A 428 16.05 -47.15 -10.48
C HIS A 428 14.74 -46.40 -10.68
N ILE A 429 13.66 -46.92 -10.11
CA ILE A 429 12.32 -46.42 -10.34
C ILE A 429 11.80 -45.83 -9.03
N PHE A 430 11.32 -44.59 -9.06
CA PHE A 430 10.66 -43.99 -7.91
C PHE A 430 9.49 -43.11 -8.34
N GLU A 431 8.55 -42.94 -7.42
CA GLU A 431 7.44 -42.01 -7.52
C GLU A 431 7.20 -41.37 -6.15
N PHE A 432 6.97 -40.05 -6.12
CA PHE A 432 6.56 -39.39 -4.89
C PHE A 432 5.68 -38.17 -5.09
N SER A 433 4.92 -37.84 -4.03
CA SER A 433 4.10 -36.63 -3.94
C SER A 433 4.24 -36.01 -2.54
N CYS A 434 4.20 -34.69 -2.45
CA CYS A 434 4.15 -33.99 -1.16
C CYS A 434 3.70 -32.53 -1.30
N ASN A 435 3.31 -31.95 -0.16
CA ASN A 435 2.94 -30.54 0.00
C ASN A 435 3.93 -29.84 0.93
N LEU A 436 4.65 -28.84 0.43
CA LEU A 436 5.61 -28.06 1.22
C LEU A 436 4.97 -26.74 1.65
N HIS A 437 4.84 -26.55 2.96
CA HIS A 437 4.36 -25.29 3.53
C HIS A 437 5.54 -24.34 3.76
N ILE A 438 5.63 -23.30 2.94
CA ILE A 438 6.80 -22.41 2.89
C ILE A 438 6.39 -20.98 3.26
N THR A 439 7.19 -20.36 4.12
CA THR A 439 7.12 -18.94 4.42
C THR A 439 8.20 -18.19 3.67
N ILE A 440 7.80 -17.19 2.91
CA ILE A 440 8.67 -16.31 2.13
C ILE A 440 8.70 -14.94 2.82
N TYR A 441 9.90 -14.45 3.10
CA TYR A 441 10.12 -13.15 3.71
C TYR A 441 10.69 -12.19 2.67
N VAL A 442 9.92 -11.16 2.30
CA VAL A 442 10.31 -10.17 1.29
C VAL A 442 10.42 -8.79 1.92
N ASN A 443 11.58 -8.16 1.78
CA ASN A 443 11.89 -6.84 2.34
C ASN A 443 11.99 -5.80 1.24
N ILE A 444 10.89 -5.12 0.96
CA ILE A 444 10.80 -4.07 -0.08
C ILE A 444 10.78 -2.69 0.59
N THR A 445 9.71 -2.42 1.34
CA THR A 445 9.47 -1.19 2.10
C THR A 445 9.07 -1.47 3.55
N GLU A 446 8.43 -2.62 3.77
CA GLU A 446 8.12 -3.25 5.05
C GLU A 446 8.40 -4.76 4.88
N LEU A 447 8.56 -5.50 5.99
CA LEU A 447 8.70 -6.95 5.94
C LEU A 447 7.36 -7.57 5.56
N HIS A 448 7.27 -8.13 4.36
CA HIS A 448 6.12 -8.88 3.90
C HIS A 448 6.36 -10.37 4.12
N ILE A 449 5.46 -11.00 4.86
CA ILE A 449 5.46 -12.44 5.12
C ILE A 449 4.39 -13.05 4.23
N HIS A 450 4.80 -13.96 3.35
CA HIS A 450 3.90 -14.64 2.44
C HIS A 450 3.98 -16.15 2.63
N LYS A 451 2.83 -16.77 2.90
CA LYS A 451 2.72 -18.22 3.09
C LYS A 451 2.22 -18.85 1.79
N VAL A 452 2.99 -19.82 1.28
CA VAL A 452 2.65 -20.57 0.06
C VAL A 452 2.74 -22.06 0.31
N ILE A 453 2.01 -22.80 -0.52
CA ILE A 453 2.08 -24.26 -0.56
C ILE A 453 2.68 -24.64 -1.89
N VAL A 454 3.84 -25.31 -1.88
CA VAL A 454 4.42 -25.90 -3.08
C VAL A 454 3.96 -27.36 -3.13
N GLU A 455 3.09 -27.67 -4.09
CA GLU A 455 2.51 -28.98 -4.31
C GLU A 455 3.29 -29.71 -5.40
N ILE A 456 3.82 -30.89 -5.06
CA ILE A 456 4.49 -31.81 -5.97
C ILE A 456 3.53 -32.98 -6.23
N LYS A 457 3.06 -33.12 -7.47
CA LYS A 457 2.13 -34.21 -7.86
C LYS A 457 2.86 -35.29 -8.62
N GLU A 458 2.78 -36.52 -8.12
CA GLU A 458 3.09 -37.76 -8.86
C GLU A 458 4.42 -37.65 -9.65
N LEU A 459 5.48 -37.22 -8.97
CA LEU A 459 6.78 -37.02 -9.59
C LEU A 459 7.50 -38.37 -9.73
N SER A 460 7.74 -38.78 -10.97
CA SER A 460 8.38 -40.05 -11.31
C SER A 460 9.85 -39.91 -11.75
N SER A 461 10.60 -41.01 -11.61
CA SER A 461 11.93 -41.20 -12.18
C SER A 461 11.95 -41.19 -13.71
N GLU A 462 10.83 -41.55 -14.36
CA GLU A 462 10.71 -41.52 -15.82
C GLU A 462 10.13 -40.17 -16.27
N LEU A 463 10.99 -39.29 -16.76
CA LEU A 463 10.54 -38.05 -17.39
C LEU A 463 9.90 -38.38 -18.74
N GLU A 464 8.63 -38.01 -18.92
CA GLU A 464 7.98 -38.05 -20.23
C GLU A 464 8.77 -37.19 -21.23
N ALA A 465 8.78 -37.58 -22.51
CA ALA A 465 9.55 -36.90 -23.55
C ALA A 465 9.23 -35.39 -23.61
N GLY A 466 10.22 -34.56 -23.27
CA GLY A 466 10.12 -33.09 -23.29
C GLY A 466 9.58 -32.42 -22.01
N LYS A 467 9.28 -33.18 -20.94
CA LYS A 467 8.91 -32.61 -19.63
C LYS A 467 10.12 -32.54 -18.69
N THR A 468 10.14 -31.54 -17.81
CA THR A 468 11.08 -31.45 -16.68
C THR A 468 10.33 -31.61 -15.36
N TRP A 469 11.04 -31.90 -14.26
CA TRP A 469 10.38 -32.00 -12.95
C TRP A 469 9.68 -30.71 -12.51
N LYS A 470 10.06 -29.56 -13.06
CA LYS A 470 9.34 -28.29 -12.91
C LYS A 470 7.87 -28.39 -13.29
N ASN A 471 7.50 -29.22 -14.27
CA ASN A 471 6.11 -29.40 -14.70
C ASN A 471 5.21 -30.09 -13.66
N PHE A 472 5.81 -30.81 -12.70
CA PHE A 472 5.10 -31.53 -11.65
C PHE A 472 5.02 -30.75 -10.33
N ILE A 473 5.62 -29.55 -10.30
CA ILE A 473 5.68 -28.67 -9.13
C ILE A 473 4.77 -27.47 -9.39
N THR A 474 3.79 -27.26 -8.52
CA THR A 474 2.83 -26.14 -8.61
C THR A 474 2.79 -25.36 -7.31
N ILE A 475 2.51 -24.06 -7.37
CA ILE A 475 2.41 -23.22 -6.17
C ILE A 475 0.96 -22.78 -5.96
N LYS A 476 0.39 -23.14 -4.81
CA LYS A 476 -0.90 -22.66 -4.33
C LYS A 476 -0.71 -21.48 -3.38
N LYS A 477 -1.40 -20.38 -3.67
CA LYS A 477 -1.40 -19.16 -2.85
C LYS A 477 -2.50 -19.27 -1.79
N ASN A 478 -2.15 -19.11 -0.52
CA ASN A 478 -3.14 -19.20 0.57
C ASN A 478 -3.76 -17.83 0.94
N ASP A 479 -3.15 -16.72 0.49
CA ASP A 479 -3.53 -15.35 0.89
C ASP A 479 -3.86 -14.44 -0.30
N LYS A 480 -4.84 -13.55 -0.13
CA LYS A 480 -5.03 -12.36 -0.99
C LYS A 480 -3.95 -11.33 -0.66
N LEU A 481 -2.88 -11.29 -1.45
CA LEU A 481 -1.83 -10.28 -1.31
C LEU A 481 -2.36 -8.88 -1.66
N LYS A 482 -1.94 -7.86 -0.89
CA LYS A 482 -2.18 -6.43 -1.21
C LYS A 482 -1.28 -5.91 -2.36
N ILE A 483 -0.35 -6.74 -2.83
CA ILE A 483 0.69 -6.42 -3.82
C ILE A 483 0.40 -7.21 -5.09
N SER A 484 0.65 -6.61 -6.26
CA SER A 484 0.48 -7.26 -7.57
C SER A 484 1.24 -8.59 -7.66
N ASP A 485 0.56 -9.62 -8.15
CA ASP A 485 1.05 -10.99 -8.28
C ASP A 485 2.33 -11.12 -9.13
N GLY A 486 2.58 -10.19 -10.06
CA GLY A 486 3.72 -10.24 -10.98
C GLY A 486 5.10 -10.23 -10.31
N LEU A 487 5.21 -9.61 -9.12
CA LEU A 487 6.44 -9.59 -8.34
C LEU A 487 6.80 -10.98 -7.80
N PHE A 488 5.81 -11.79 -7.41
CA PHE A 488 6.11 -13.08 -6.78
C PHE A 488 6.46 -14.17 -7.79
N ASN A 489 6.13 -13.99 -9.07
CA ASN A 489 6.42 -15.00 -10.11
C ASN A 489 7.90 -15.39 -10.18
N HIS A 490 8.82 -14.43 -10.12
CA HIS A 490 10.26 -14.72 -10.13
C HIS A 490 10.73 -15.43 -8.85
N ILE A 491 10.13 -15.11 -7.70
CA ILE A 491 10.44 -15.76 -6.42
C ILE A 491 9.91 -17.20 -6.43
N TYR A 492 8.73 -17.41 -7.00
CA TYR A 492 8.12 -18.71 -7.22
C TYR A 492 8.94 -19.58 -8.17
N ASP A 493 9.43 -19.00 -9.28
CA ASP A 493 10.32 -19.71 -10.20
C ASP A 493 11.62 -20.14 -9.51
N LEU A 494 12.23 -19.26 -8.71
CA LEU A 494 13.41 -19.58 -7.90
C LEU A 494 13.12 -20.68 -6.87
N LEU A 495 11.94 -20.64 -6.24
CA LEU A 495 11.53 -21.66 -5.28
C LEU A 495 11.39 -23.03 -5.95
N ILE A 496 10.79 -23.07 -7.14
CA ILE A 496 10.65 -24.30 -7.93
C ILE A 496 12.03 -24.81 -8.36
N GLU A 497 12.94 -23.93 -8.79
CA GLU A 497 14.31 -24.31 -9.15
C GLU A 497 15.08 -24.92 -7.96
N LYS A 498 14.91 -24.37 -6.76
CA LYS A 498 15.52 -24.91 -5.53
C LYS A 498 14.97 -26.29 -5.18
N VAL A 499 13.66 -26.47 -5.27
CA VAL A 499 13.02 -27.77 -5.09
C VAL A 499 13.55 -28.77 -6.12
N GLU A 500 13.58 -28.40 -7.40
CA GLU A 500 14.09 -29.24 -8.49
C GLU A 500 15.56 -29.65 -8.26
N THR A 501 16.39 -28.72 -7.76
CA THR A 501 17.80 -29.01 -7.44
C THR A 501 17.94 -30.07 -6.36
N GLN A 502 17.10 -30.03 -5.33
CA GLN A 502 17.12 -31.05 -4.28
C GLN A 502 16.63 -32.41 -4.80
N ILE A 503 15.67 -32.43 -5.72
CA ILE A 503 15.20 -33.65 -6.37
C ILE A 503 16.28 -34.25 -7.28
N LYS A 504 17.06 -33.42 -7.97
CA LYS A 504 18.26 -33.85 -8.73
C LYS A 504 19.28 -34.51 -7.82
N HIS A 505 19.60 -33.86 -6.70
CA HIS A 505 20.53 -34.42 -5.71
C HIS A 505 20.06 -35.78 -5.17
N PHE A 506 18.77 -35.89 -4.81
CA PHE A 506 18.17 -37.16 -4.40
C PHE A 506 18.31 -38.24 -5.48
N THR A 507 18.00 -37.90 -6.73
CA THR A 507 18.03 -38.84 -7.86
C THR A 507 19.44 -39.32 -8.16
N ASP A 508 20.43 -38.42 -8.11
CA ASP A 508 21.84 -38.76 -8.31
C ASP A 508 22.37 -39.69 -7.20
N GLU A 509 21.94 -39.49 -5.95
CA GLU A 509 22.27 -40.42 -4.87
C GLU A 509 21.55 -41.76 -5.03
N TYR A 510 20.27 -41.76 -5.42
CA TYR A 510 19.51 -42.99 -5.61
C TYR A 510 20.07 -43.85 -6.75
N ASN A 511 20.55 -43.22 -7.82
CA ASN A 511 21.20 -43.89 -8.95
C ASN A 511 22.56 -44.53 -8.60
N LYS A 512 23.18 -44.15 -7.48
CA LYS A 512 24.46 -44.72 -7.02
C LYS A 512 24.31 -45.97 -6.16
N ILE A 513 23.12 -46.23 -5.62
CA ILE A 513 22.79 -47.43 -4.82
C ILE A 513 22.71 -48.64 -5.72
#